data_AF-A0AA88WCJ2-F1
#
_entry.id   AF-A0AA88WCJ2-F1
#
_cell.length_a   1.000
_cell.length_b   1.000
_cell.length_c   1.000
_cell.angle_alpha   90.00
_cell.angle_beta   90.00
_cell.angle_gamma   90.00
#
_symmetry.space_group_name_H-M   'P 1'
#
loop_
_entity.id
_entity.type
_entity.pdbx_description
1 polymer ?
#
loop_
_entity_poly.entity_id
_entity_poly.type
_entity_poly.pdbx_seq_one_letter_code
_entity_poly.pdbx_strand_id
1 'polypeptide(L)'
;GIADTMSYLQKEGCLLRGEHNLLGEAFLIMASMAGFQQQQDVLAWLLEPLSQQWTQLEWQNAYLSDLSGLVRLCAEPVFMWSLFHTVTFFEKALKRSGNRKGHLLRAVHSLWSPPVTQALPAEIKAAMIMIDAERTSLLGEGNPKLSKGALTSAYGSQFESHKEGSAEPNEVDIRNWLKGIRDSGYNVLGLSTTIGDSFFKCLDVDSVALALMENIQPMEFRHMRQLIHSVLIPLFKGCPSELWEVWLEKLLHPLLLHSQQALSCSWSSLLQEGRARVPDLHGILAGADLKVEVMEEKLLRDFTREICSFLSVIASAGMNPGLPSLEQAGHVNRVDMSTLEDLDAFASSSMVGFVLERRNIAIPALQISLNAFEWTDGESVTKVSSFCGVIVLLSISTNNVELREFVAKDLFSAIIKGLALESNAIISSDLVGLCREIFMHLADRDAAPRQILLSLPSITQQDLLAFEDVLAKTSSPKEQKQLMKSFLLLASGNKLKALAAQKSVNVITNVTRLISAIEEHHESSISSTSSWYTPDQIEYHCLNKILSALSERLYDVYCIATKAKDLRNALEAEYGINDAGYHASCLLDN
;
A
#
# COMPACT_ATOMS: atom_id res chain seq x y z
N GLY A 1 2.81 -40.62 -6.52
CA GLY A 1 3.95 -39.67 -6.58
C GLY A 1 3.95 -38.77 -5.35
N ILE A 2 4.92 -37.87 -5.23
CA ILE A 2 5.10 -36.97 -4.05
C ILE A 2 3.79 -36.21 -3.71
N ALA A 3 3.07 -35.77 -4.74
CA ALA A 3 1.74 -35.18 -4.66
C ALA A 3 0.73 -36.00 -3.84
N ASP A 4 0.60 -37.27 -4.19
CA ASP A 4 -0.30 -38.22 -3.55
C ASP A 4 0.17 -38.55 -2.14
N THR A 5 1.49 -38.65 -1.93
CA THR A 5 2.09 -38.90 -0.62
C THR A 5 1.84 -37.74 0.35
N MET A 6 2.05 -36.48 -0.05
CA MET A 6 1.73 -35.32 0.81
C MET A 6 0.23 -35.23 1.12
N SER A 7 -0.62 -35.52 0.13
CA SER A 7 -2.07 -35.54 0.29
C SER A 7 -2.54 -36.69 1.20
N TYR A 8 -1.86 -37.83 1.15
CA TYR A 8 -2.11 -38.99 2.01
C TYR A 8 -1.65 -38.72 3.45
N LEU A 9 -0.41 -38.28 3.66
CA LEU A 9 0.13 -37.95 4.98
C LEU A 9 -0.71 -36.88 5.70
N GLN A 10 -1.25 -35.91 4.96
CA GLN A 10 -2.17 -34.93 5.51
C GLN A 10 -3.53 -35.54 5.91
N LYS A 11 -4.09 -36.47 5.11
CA LYS A 11 -5.34 -37.18 5.45
C LYS A 11 -5.19 -38.08 6.66
N GLU A 12 -4.02 -38.70 6.82
CA GLU A 12 -3.65 -39.53 7.97
C GLU A 12 -3.21 -38.70 9.21
N GLY A 13 -3.32 -37.36 9.17
CA GLY A 13 -2.91 -36.49 10.28
C GLY A 13 -1.40 -36.50 10.59
N CYS A 14 -0.59 -37.07 9.70
CA CYS A 14 0.86 -37.24 9.83
C CYS A 14 1.65 -36.04 9.25
N LEU A 15 0.97 -35.06 8.64
CA LEU A 15 1.55 -33.83 8.11
C LEU A 15 0.60 -32.65 8.39
N LEU A 16 1.04 -31.71 9.23
CA LEU A 16 0.26 -30.52 9.58
C LEU A 16 0.06 -29.62 8.35
N ARG A 17 -1.03 -28.85 8.32
CA ARG A 17 -1.33 -27.93 7.20
C ARG A 17 -0.26 -26.85 7.04
N GLY A 18 0.39 -26.43 8.14
CA GLY A 18 1.56 -25.54 8.12
C GLY A 18 2.80 -26.16 7.48
N GLU A 19 3.14 -27.40 7.83
CA GLU A 19 4.26 -28.17 7.26
C GLU A 19 4.04 -28.42 5.76
N HIS A 20 2.82 -28.84 5.38
CA HIS A 20 2.40 -28.97 3.99
C HIS A 20 2.64 -27.70 3.17
N ASN A 21 2.32 -26.52 3.74
CA ASN A 21 2.55 -25.24 3.09
C ASN A 21 4.03 -24.88 2.93
N LEU A 22 4.87 -25.27 3.89
CA LEU A 22 6.32 -25.04 3.83
C LEU A 22 6.99 -25.97 2.79
N LEU A 23 6.57 -27.23 2.73
CA LEU A 23 6.97 -28.17 1.67
C LEU A 23 6.53 -27.66 0.29
N GLY A 24 5.27 -27.22 0.13
CA GLY A 24 4.79 -26.64 -1.11
C GLY A 24 5.55 -25.37 -1.53
N GLU A 25 5.93 -24.51 -0.57
CA GLU A 25 6.79 -23.34 -0.85
C GLU A 25 8.19 -23.76 -1.33
N ALA A 26 8.77 -24.82 -0.76
CA ALA A 26 10.04 -25.37 -1.21
C ALA A 26 9.93 -25.97 -2.64
N PHE A 27 8.85 -26.71 -2.94
CA PHE A 27 8.61 -27.23 -4.30
C PHE A 27 8.44 -26.12 -5.33
N LEU A 28 7.76 -25.01 -5.01
CA LEU A 28 7.66 -23.87 -5.92
C LEU A 28 9.00 -23.19 -6.18
N ILE A 29 9.86 -23.07 -5.17
CA ILE A 29 11.22 -22.56 -5.34
C ILE A 29 12.01 -23.49 -6.27
N MET A 30 12.05 -24.79 -6.00
CA MET A 30 12.76 -25.76 -6.85
C MET A 30 12.23 -25.77 -8.29
N ALA A 31 10.90 -25.74 -8.47
CA ALA A 31 10.26 -25.75 -9.79
C ALA A 31 10.55 -24.47 -10.60
N SER A 32 10.63 -23.30 -9.95
CA SER A 32 10.99 -22.04 -10.62
C SER A 32 12.40 -22.06 -11.25
N MET A 33 13.28 -22.93 -10.75
CA MET A 33 14.64 -23.11 -11.26
C MET A 33 14.77 -24.24 -12.28
N ALA A 34 13.82 -25.18 -12.27
CA ALA A 34 13.77 -26.30 -13.24
C ALA A 34 13.22 -25.90 -14.62
N GLY A 35 12.60 -24.71 -14.73
CA GLY A 35 12.09 -24.15 -15.98
C GLY A 35 10.57 -23.97 -15.98
N PHE A 36 10.08 -23.18 -16.94
CA PHE A 36 8.70 -22.71 -17.00
C PHE A 36 7.64 -23.83 -16.99
N GLN A 37 7.89 -24.95 -17.70
CA GLN A 37 6.95 -26.07 -17.74
C GLN A 37 6.82 -26.74 -16.37
N GLN A 38 7.94 -27.11 -15.74
CA GLN A 38 7.97 -27.69 -14.39
C GLN A 38 7.35 -26.73 -13.36
N GLN A 39 7.57 -25.43 -13.50
CA GLN A 39 6.92 -24.42 -12.67
C GLN A 39 5.40 -24.41 -12.85
N GLN A 40 4.89 -24.51 -14.08
CA GLN A 40 3.46 -24.64 -14.36
C GLN A 40 2.86 -25.94 -13.82
N ASP A 41 3.54 -27.07 -14.00
CA ASP A 41 3.04 -28.39 -13.58
C ASP A 41 2.97 -28.47 -12.03
N VAL A 42 3.98 -27.94 -11.33
CA VAL A 42 4.00 -27.87 -9.86
C VAL A 42 2.98 -26.85 -9.34
N LEU A 43 2.75 -25.73 -10.03
CA LEU A 43 1.65 -24.81 -9.71
C LEU A 43 0.29 -25.46 -9.88
N ALA A 44 0.05 -26.15 -11.00
CA ALA A 44 -1.20 -26.86 -11.25
C ALA A 44 -1.44 -27.90 -10.14
N TRP A 45 -0.45 -28.75 -9.84
CA TRP A 45 -0.53 -29.72 -8.74
C TRP A 45 -0.90 -29.07 -7.40
N LEU A 46 -0.16 -28.04 -6.98
CA LEU A 46 -0.33 -27.41 -5.67
C LEU A 46 -1.64 -26.60 -5.55
N LEU A 47 -2.17 -26.11 -6.67
CA LEU A 47 -3.33 -25.21 -6.70
C LEU A 47 -4.63 -25.88 -7.17
N GLU A 48 -4.58 -27.07 -7.77
CA GLU A 48 -5.78 -27.74 -8.29
C GLU A 48 -6.71 -28.29 -7.19
N PRO A 49 -6.24 -28.99 -6.14
CA PRO A 49 -7.11 -29.39 -5.03
C PRO A 49 -7.76 -28.17 -4.34
N LEU A 50 -7.00 -27.07 -4.25
CA LEU A 50 -7.46 -25.77 -3.79
C LEU A 50 -8.56 -25.20 -4.71
N SER A 51 -8.32 -25.16 -6.02
CA SER A 51 -9.28 -24.69 -7.02
C SER A 51 -10.58 -25.51 -7.01
N GLN A 52 -10.49 -26.84 -6.90
CA GLN A 52 -11.64 -27.73 -6.82
C GLN A 52 -12.48 -27.45 -5.56
N GLN A 53 -11.85 -27.28 -4.40
CA GLN A 53 -12.57 -26.92 -3.17
C GLN A 53 -13.22 -25.52 -3.28
N TRP A 54 -12.49 -24.52 -3.79
CA TRP A 54 -12.95 -23.13 -3.80
C TRP A 54 -13.98 -22.80 -4.88
N THR A 55 -14.13 -23.66 -5.89
CA THR A 55 -15.18 -23.52 -6.93
C THR A 55 -16.48 -24.28 -6.59
N GLN A 56 -16.52 -25.03 -5.48
CA GLN A 56 -17.75 -25.70 -5.03
C GLN A 56 -18.79 -24.71 -4.53
N LEU A 57 -19.90 -24.60 -5.25
CA LEU A 57 -21.01 -23.71 -4.93
C LEU A 57 -21.65 -24.02 -3.56
N GLU A 58 -21.68 -25.29 -3.16
CA GLU A 58 -22.18 -25.72 -1.84
C GLU A 58 -21.37 -25.09 -0.69
N TRP A 59 -20.04 -25.11 -0.80
CA TRP A 59 -19.14 -24.48 0.17
C TRP A 59 -19.27 -22.95 0.15
N GLN A 60 -19.31 -22.32 -1.04
CA GLN A 60 -19.49 -20.87 -1.16
C GLN A 60 -20.82 -20.41 -0.53
N ASN A 61 -21.91 -21.16 -0.75
CA ASN A 61 -23.22 -20.89 -0.15
C ASN A 61 -23.23 -21.13 1.36
N ALA A 62 -22.50 -22.14 1.85
CA ALA A 62 -22.48 -22.48 3.27
C ALA A 62 -21.72 -21.46 4.14
N TYR A 63 -20.66 -20.84 3.62
CA TYR A 63 -19.73 -20.03 4.42
C TYR A 63 -19.42 -18.62 3.91
N LEU A 64 -19.60 -18.32 2.62
CA LEU A 64 -19.15 -17.05 2.02
C LEU A 64 -20.28 -16.15 1.46
N SER A 65 -21.47 -16.70 1.24
CA SER A 65 -22.57 -15.98 0.58
C SER A 65 -23.32 -15.01 1.49
N ASP A 66 -23.26 -15.20 2.80
CA ASP A 66 -23.82 -14.26 3.79
C ASP A 66 -23.03 -14.24 5.11
N LEU A 67 -23.40 -13.30 5.97
CA LEU A 67 -22.82 -13.13 7.30
C LEU A 67 -22.95 -14.38 8.20
N SER A 68 -24.07 -15.09 8.10
CA SER A 68 -24.34 -16.28 8.92
C SER A 68 -23.38 -17.43 8.58
N GLY A 69 -22.98 -17.52 7.31
CA GLY A 69 -21.92 -18.41 6.84
C GLY A 69 -20.55 -18.09 7.45
N LEU A 70 -20.19 -16.80 7.54
CA LEU A 70 -18.93 -16.38 8.17
C LEU A 70 -18.94 -16.61 9.68
N VAL A 71 -20.07 -16.37 10.36
CA VAL A 71 -20.23 -16.72 11.79
C VAL A 71 -20.12 -18.23 11.99
N ARG A 72 -20.69 -19.05 11.10
CA ARG A 72 -20.57 -20.51 11.12
C ARG A 72 -19.12 -20.97 10.91
N LEU A 73 -18.39 -20.35 9.99
CA LEU A 73 -16.97 -20.61 9.77
C LEU A 73 -16.15 -20.33 11.04
N CYS A 74 -16.41 -19.23 11.72
CA CYS A 74 -15.78 -18.92 13.00
C CYS A 74 -16.18 -19.89 14.14
N ALA A 75 -17.26 -20.66 14.01
CA ALA A 75 -17.65 -21.72 14.94
C ALA A 75 -16.99 -23.08 14.63
N GLU A 76 -16.19 -23.18 13.57
CA GLU A 76 -15.53 -24.42 13.12
C GLU A 76 -13.98 -24.26 13.10
N PRO A 77 -13.27 -24.27 14.26
CA PRO A 77 -11.85 -23.89 14.36
C PRO A 77 -10.91 -24.58 13.39
N VAL A 78 -11.08 -25.90 13.19
CA VAL A 78 -10.24 -26.71 12.31
C VAL A 78 -10.41 -26.27 10.86
N PHE A 79 -11.64 -25.97 10.45
CA PHE A 79 -11.95 -25.54 9.09
C PHE A 79 -11.55 -24.07 8.85
N MET A 80 -11.80 -23.20 9.84
CA MET A 80 -11.33 -21.82 9.91
C MET A 80 -9.81 -21.74 9.66
N TRP A 81 -9.00 -22.47 10.43
CA TRP A 81 -7.54 -22.47 10.26
C TRP A 81 -7.09 -23.15 8.96
N SER A 82 -7.76 -24.22 8.52
CA SER A 82 -7.50 -24.83 7.21
C SER A 82 -7.68 -23.83 6.07
N LEU A 83 -8.71 -22.97 6.12
CA LEU A 83 -8.91 -21.90 5.14
C LEU A 83 -7.78 -20.86 5.18
N PHE A 84 -7.35 -20.43 6.37
CA PHE A 84 -6.24 -19.48 6.52
C PHE A 84 -4.91 -20.02 5.99
N HIS A 85 -4.58 -21.26 6.32
CA HIS A 85 -3.40 -21.92 5.76
C HIS A 85 -3.51 -22.04 4.24
N THR A 86 -4.70 -22.24 3.70
CA THR A 86 -4.93 -22.33 2.26
C THR A 86 -4.71 -20.97 1.56
N VAL A 87 -5.21 -19.86 2.12
CA VAL A 87 -5.00 -18.51 1.55
C VAL A 87 -3.56 -18.03 1.71
N THR A 88 -2.92 -18.27 2.85
CA THR A 88 -1.50 -17.93 3.05
C THR A 88 -0.57 -18.76 2.16
N PHE A 89 -0.88 -20.03 1.93
CA PHE A 89 -0.16 -20.84 0.96
C PHE A 89 -0.27 -20.25 -0.44
N PHE A 90 -1.47 -19.83 -0.82
CA PHE A 90 -1.74 -19.20 -2.10
C PHE A 90 -1.02 -17.85 -2.27
N GLU A 91 -0.98 -17.03 -1.22
CA GLU A 91 -0.18 -15.80 -1.16
C GLU A 91 1.31 -16.09 -1.33
N LYS A 92 1.84 -17.09 -0.61
CA LYS A 92 3.23 -17.55 -0.74
C LYS A 92 3.52 -18.05 -2.14
N ALA A 93 2.59 -18.79 -2.74
CA ALA A 93 2.69 -19.25 -4.11
C ALA A 93 2.81 -18.05 -5.04
N LEU A 94 1.87 -17.11 -5.01
CA LEU A 94 1.93 -15.84 -5.76
C LEU A 94 3.26 -15.09 -5.62
N LYS A 95 3.78 -14.95 -4.39
CA LYS A 95 5.08 -14.30 -4.11
C LYS A 95 6.30 -15.01 -4.71
N ARG A 96 6.19 -16.31 -5.03
CA ARG A 96 7.29 -17.16 -5.52
C ARG A 96 7.13 -17.63 -6.96
N SER A 97 5.90 -17.68 -7.44
CA SER A 97 5.53 -18.22 -8.75
C SER A 97 5.44 -17.18 -9.83
N GLY A 98 5.09 -15.94 -9.46
CA GLY A 98 4.60 -14.95 -10.41
C GLY A 98 3.39 -15.48 -11.19
N ASN A 99 2.22 -15.64 -10.55
CA ASN A 99 0.85 -15.32 -11.07
C ASN A 99 -0.35 -16.06 -10.38
N ARG A 100 -1.56 -15.43 -10.45
CA ARG A 100 -2.99 -15.90 -10.23
C ARG A 100 -3.42 -16.14 -8.76
N LYS A 101 -4.66 -15.94 -8.22
CA LYS A 101 -5.99 -15.26 -8.46
C LYS A 101 -6.88 -15.49 -7.18
N GLY A 102 -7.63 -14.53 -6.56
CA GLY A 102 -8.40 -14.80 -5.30
C GLY A 102 -9.76 -14.07 -5.04
N HIS A 103 -10.55 -14.51 -4.03
CA HIS A 103 -11.98 -14.11 -3.84
C HIS A 103 -12.52 -13.84 -2.38
N LEU A 104 -11.75 -13.97 -1.30
CA LEU A 104 -12.29 -14.02 0.09
C LEU A 104 -12.69 -12.66 0.73
N LEU A 105 -12.32 -11.53 0.14
CA LEU A 105 -12.30 -10.23 0.84
C LEU A 105 -13.68 -9.65 1.21
N ARG A 106 -14.72 -9.87 0.40
CA ARG A 106 -16.06 -9.27 0.60
C ARG A 106 -16.66 -9.57 1.97
N ALA A 107 -16.66 -10.86 2.34
CA ALA A 107 -17.27 -11.32 3.58
C ALA A 107 -16.59 -10.70 4.81
N VAL A 108 -15.26 -10.56 4.77
CA VAL A 108 -14.47 -9.95 5.84
C VAL A 108 -14.79 -8.46 5.99
N HIS A 109 -14.87 -7.70 4.88
CA HIS A 109 -15.21 -6.27 4.96
C HIS A 109 -16.61 -6.02 5.53
N SER A 110 -17.57 -6.92 5.25
CA SER A 110 -18.95 -6.79 5.74
C SER A 110 -19.07 -6.75 7.26
N LEU A 111 -18.13 -7.38 7.99
CA LEU A 111 -18.13 -7.47 9.46
C LEU A 111 -18.21 -6.10 10.15
N TRP A 112 -17.60 -5.07 9.57
CA TRP A 112 -17.55 -3.72 10.16
C TRP A 112 -18.82 -2.89 9.92
N SER A 113 -19.75 -3.34 9.07
CA SER A 113 -20.98 -2.61 8.76
C SER A 113 -21.93 -2.54 9.96
N PRO A 114 -22.51 -1.38 10.35
CA PRO A 114 -23.27 -1.25 11.59
C PRO A 114 -24.43 -2.26 11.79
N PRO A 115 -25.25 -2.60 10.77
CA PRO A 115 -26.28 -3.63 10.90
C PRO A 115 -25.69 -5.03 11.12
N VAL A 116 -24.52 -5.31 10.53
CA VAL A 116 -23.78 -6.56 10.68
C VAL A 116 -23.16 -6.64 12.07
N THR A 117 -22.41 -5.62 12.49
CA THR A 117 -21.75 -5.56 13.80
C THR A 117 -22.76 -5.77 14.93
N GLN A 118 -23.98 -5.26 14.83
CA GLN A 118 -25.03 -5.46 15.85
C GLN A 118 -25.46 -6.94 15.97
N ALA A 119 -25.52 -7.67 14.86
CA ALA A 119 -25.99 -9.07 14.79
C ALA A 119 -24.93 -10.12 15.19
N LEU A 120 -23.65 -9.76 15.29
CA LEU A 120 -22.55 -10.70 15.59
C LEU A 120 -22.58 -11.25 17.03
N PRO A 121 -22.07 -12.48 17.27
CA PRO A 121 -21.74 -12.99 18.61
C PRO A 121 -20.75 -12.10 19.38
N ALA A 122 -20.68 -12.25 20.70
CA ALA A 122 -19.84 -11.42 21.56
C ALA A 122 -18.34 -11.62 21.28
N GLU A 123 -17.96 -12.85 20.96
CA GLU A 123 -16.61 -13.31 20.69
C GLU A 123 -16.07 -12.68 19.39
N ILE A 124 -16.91 -12.63 18.34
CA ILE A 124 -16.57 -12.01 17.06
C ILE A 124 -16.55 -10.47 17.18
N LYS A 125 -17.51 -9.88 17.91
CA LYS A 125 -17.49 -8.43 18.24
C LYS A 125 -16.21 -8.04 18.96
N ALA A 126 -15.82 -8.80 19.98
CA ALA A 126 -14.59 -8.57 20.71
C ALA A 126 -13.37 -8.75 19.78
N ALA A 127 -13.37 -9.78 18.93
CA ALA A 127 -12.31 -10.06 17.95
C ALA A 127 -12.10 -8.97 16.87
N MET A 128 -13.06 -8.07 16.64
CA MET A 128 -12.88 -6.93 15.72
C MET A 128 -12.06 -5.77 16.32
N ILE A 129 -12.03 -5.65 17.66
CA ILE A 129 -11.35 -4.57 18.39
C ILE A 129 -9.82 -4.54 18.10
N MET A 130 -9.15 -3.44 18.41
CA MET A 130 -7.68 -3.34 18.37
C MET A 130 -7.00 -4.03 19.56
N ILE A 131 -5.94 -4.83 19.33
CA ILE A 131 -5.17 -5.48 20.43
C ILE A 131 -4.28 -4.51 21.19
N ASP A 132 -4.02 -4.78 22.46
CA ASP A 132 -3.13 -3.96 23.28
C ASP A 132 -1.72 -3.82 22.71
N ALA A 133 -1.14 -4.86 22.09
CA ALA A 133 0.16 -4.74 21.43
C ALA A 133 0.17 -3.73 20.25
N GLU A 134 -0.95 -3.61 19.54
CA GLU A 134 -1.16 -2.64 18.46
C GLU A 134 -1.39 -1.24 19.05
N ARG A 135 -2.17 -1.13 20.15
CA ARG A 135 -2.34 0.12 20.91
C ARG A 135 -0.99 0.65 21.44
N THR A 136 -0.18 -0.20 22.06
CA THR A 136 1.18 0.08 22.54
C THR A 136 2.10 0.53 21.39
N SER A 137 2.03 -0.15 20.24
CA SER A 137 2.75 0.25 19.01
C SER A 137 2.29 1.60 18.45
N LEU A 138 0.98 1.90 18.51
CA LEU A 138 0.45 3.22 18.16
C LEU A 138 0.99 4.29 19.11
N LEU A 139 0.95 4.07 20.42
CA LEU A 139 1.46 5.00 21.43
C LEU A 139 2.99 5.21 21.38
N GLY A 140 3.74 4.37 20.64
CA GLY A 140 5.21 4.42 20.62
C GLY A 140 5.84 3.94 21.92
N GLU A 141 5.05 3.32 22.80
CA GLU A 141 5.54 2.67 24.01
C GLU A 141 6.37 1.45 23.57
N GLY A 142 7.65 1.43 23.93
CA GLY A 142 8.54 0.33 23.57
C GLY A 142 8.03 -0.98 24.19
N ASN A 143 7.93 -2.05 23.37
CA ASN A 143 7.48 -3.36 23.83
C ASN A 143 8.13 -3.72 25.18
N PRO A 144 7.35 -4.02 26.23
CA PRO A 144 7.93 -4.46 27.49
C PRO A 144 8.77 -5.71 27.20
N LYS A 145 10.05 -5.64 27.56
CA LYS A 145 11.05 -6.63 27.16
C LYS A 145 10.66 -8.03 27.66
N LEU A 146 10.05 -8.83 26.79
CA LEU A 146 10.11 -10.28 26.88
C LEU A 146 11.59 -10.67 27.01
N SER A 147 11.89 -11.48 28.02
CA SER A 147 13.26 -11.81 28.39
C SER A 147 14.02 -12.46 27.23
N LYS A 148 15.33 -12.20 27.15
CA LYS A 148 16.23 -12.75 26.11
C LYS A 148 16.39 -14.27 26.26
N GLY A 149 15.38 -15.00 25.79
CA GLY A 149 15.35 -16.45 25.60
C GLY A 149 14.46 -16.91 24.44
N ALA A 150 13.70 -16.01 23.80
CA ALA A 150 12.71 -16.32 22.77
C ALA A 150 12.89 -15.50 21.47
N LEU A 151 14.14 -15.17 21.10
CA LEU A 151 14.44 -14.23 20.00
C LEU A 151 14.68 -14.84 18.61
N THR A 152 14.42 -16.15 18.43
CA THR A 152 14.34 -16.82 17.12
C THR A 152 12.89 -17.13 16.69
N SER A 153 11.89 -16.63 17.43
CA SER A 153 10.48 -17.06 17.33
C SER A 153 9.53 -16.01 16.71
N ALA A 154 9.88 -14.72 16.77
CA ALA A 154 8.93 -13.60 16.75
C ALA A 154 8.26 -13.26 15.38
N TYR A 155 8.51 -14.01 14.31
CA TYR A 155 7.84 -13.84 13.01
C TYR A 155 7.34 -15.16 12.39
N GLY A 156 7.38 -16.28 13.15
CA GLY A 156 7.00 -17.59 12.63
C GLY A 156 6.35 -18.55 13.64
N SER A 157 6.71 -18.52 14.93
CA SER A 157 6.42 -19.66 15.84
C SER A 157 5.44 -19.39 16.99
N GLN A 158 4.61 -18.33 16.93
CA GLN A 158 3.45 -18.21 17.83
C GLN A 158 2.23 -19.04 17.38
N PHE A 159 2.31 -19.71 16.23
CA PHE A 159 1.27 -20.61 15.72
C PHE A 159 1.42 -22.06 16.21
N GLU A 160 2.58 -22.43 16.73
CA GLU A 160 2.99 -23.83 16.93
C GLU A 160 2.84 -24.25 18.40
N SER A 161 1.60 -24.29 18.91
CA SER A 161 1.24 -25.01 20.16
C SER A 161 -0.27 -25.20 20.38
N HIS A 162 -1.08 -25.31 19.32
CA HIS A 162 -2.44 -25.82 19.50
C HIS A 162 -2.42 -27.35 19.53
N LYS A 163 -2.57 -27.92 20.73
CA LYS A 163 -3.02 -29.31 20.85
C LYS A 163 -4.39 -29.43 20.20
N GLU A 164 -4.53 -30.27 19.20
CA GLU A 164 -5.82 -30.59 18.59
C GLU A 164 -6.71 -31.25 19.64
N GLY A 165 -7.68 -30.48 20.17
CA GLY A 165 -8.41 -30.85 21.37
C GLY A 165 -9.51 -29.86 21.76
N SER A 166 -10.58 -29.82 20.95
CA SER A 166 -11.94 -29.42 21.36
C SER A 166 -12.10 -28.16 22.23
N ALA A 167 -11.38 -27.08 21.93
CA ALA A 167 -11.68 -25.75 22.47
C ALA A 167 -12.51 -24.97 21.43
N GLU A 168 -13.58 -24.30 21.87
CA GLU A 168 -14.20 -23.23 21.09
C GLU A 168 -13.16 -22.15 20.82
N PRO A 169 -13.15 -21.53 19.62
CA PRO A 169 -12.10 -20.58 19.26
C PRO A 169 -12.31 -19.31 20.09
N ASN A 170 -11.28 -18.93 20.83
CA ASN A 170 -11.40 -17.77 21.70
C ASN A 170 -11.30 -16.46 20.89
N GLU A 171 -11.63 -15.33 21.52
CA GLU A 171 -11.55 -13.98 20.95
C GLU A 171 -10.22 -13.71 20.22
N VAL A 172 -9.09 -14.15 20.77
CA VAL A 172 -7.75 -13.94 20.21
C VAL A 172 -7.53 -14.80 18.96
N ASP A 173 -8.04 -16.04 18.94
CA ASP A 173 -7.95 -16.94 17.79
C ASP A 173 -8.71 -16.36 16.59
N ILE A 174 -9.98 -15.97 16.81
CA ILE A 174 -10.85 -15.36 15.79
C ILE A 174 -10.22 -14.05 15.28
N ARG A 175 -9.68 -13.21 16.18
CA ARG A 175 -9.04 -11.95 15.84
C ARG A 175 -7.80 -12.14 14.95
N ASN A 176 -6.92 -13.05 15.35
CA ASN A 176 -5.70 -13.37 14.61
C ASN A 176 -6.05 -13.94 13.23
N TRP A 177 -7.08 -14.79 13.16
CA TRP A 177 -7.60 -15.32 11.91
C TRP A 177 -8.17 -14.23 10.99
N LEU A 178 -9.04 -13.35 11.49
CA LEU A 178 -9.63 -12.25 10.72
C LEU A 178 -8.55 -11.32 10.14
N LYS A 179 -7.55 -10.96 10.95
CA LYS A 179 -6.40 -10.17 10.50
C LYS A 179 -5.62 -10.93 9.43
N GLY A 180 -5.24 -12.17 9.69
CA GLY A 180 -4.43 -12.98 8.78
C GLY A 180 -5.11 -13.22 7.43
N ILE A 181 -6.40 -13.54 7.44
CA ILE A 181 -7.20 -13.71 6.23
C ILE A 181 -7.28 -12.42 5.40
N ARG A 182 -7.49 -11.27 6.04
CA ARG A 182 -7.54 -9.98 5.34
C ARG A 182 -6.19 -9.61 4.76
N ASP A 183 -5.13 -9.67 5.56
CA ASP A 183 -3.77 -9.31 5.17
C ASP A 183 -3.32 -10.19 3.99
N SER A 184 -3.52 -11.51 4.07
CA SER A 184 -3.22 -12.43 2.98
C SER A 184 -4.15 -12.25 1.78
N GLY A 185 -5.44 -12.00 1.98
CA GLY A 185 -6.39 -11.74 0.89
C GLY A 185 -6.04 -10.48 0.09
N TYR A 186 -5.63 -9.40 0.77
CA TYR A 186 -5.13 -8.18 0.14
C TYR A 186 -3.84 -8.46 -0.64
N ASN A 187 -2.87 -9.15 -0.02
CA ASN A 187 -1.63 -9.50 -0.70
C ASN A 187 -1.89 -10.40 -1.92
N VAL A 188 -2.79 -11.37 -1.83
CA VAL A 188 -3.20 -12.23 -2.97
C VAL A 188 -3.76 -11.39 -4.12
N LEU A 189 -4.66 -10.45 -3.84
CA LEU A 189 -5.27 -9.63 -4.88
C LEU A 189 -4.29 -8.63 -5.48
N GLY A 190 -3.50 -7.94 -4.65
CA GLY A 190 -2.46 -7.01 -5.10
C GLY A 190 -1.35 -7.68 -5.90
N LEU A 191 -0.85 -8.84 -5.46
CA LEU A 191 0.14 -9.60 -6.23
C LEU A 191 -0.46 -10.14 -7.54
N SER A 192 -1.76 -10.44 -7.57
CA SER A 192 -2.45 -10.87 -8.80
C SER A 192 -2.49 -9.77 -9.88
N THR A 193 -2.24 -8.50 -9.56
CA THR A 193 -2.18 -7.45 -10.60
C THR A 193 -0.93 -7.57 -11.46
N THR A 194 0.13 -8.22 -10.96
CA THR A 194 1.39 -8.49 -11.69
C THR A 194 1.23 -9.48 -12.86
N ILE A 195 0.08 -10.16 -12.96
CA ILE A 195 -0.29 -10.99 -14.12
C ILE A 195 -0.56 -10.12 -15.37
N GLY A 196 -0.75 -8.81 -15.21
CA GLY A 196 -1.08 -7.89 -16.29
C GLY A 196 -2.42 -8.23 -16.95
N ASP A 197 -2.50 -8.11 -18.27
CA ASP A 197 -3.68 -8.34 -19.10
C ASP A 197 -4.59 -9.51 -18.68
N SER A 198 -4.01 -10.67 -18.35
CA SER A 198 -4.80 -11.87 -18.01
C SER A 198 -5.50 -11.78 -16.64
N PHE A 199 -5.14 -10.81 -15.80
CA PHE A 199 -5.93 -10.42 -14.63
C PHE A 199 -7.10 -9.54 -15.07
N PHE A 200 -6.80 -8.38 -15.66
CA PHE A 200 -7.80 -7.34 -15.96
C PHE A 200 -8.83 -7.74 -17.03
N LYS A 201 -8.50 -8.67 -17.93
CA LYS A 201 -9.39 -9.20 -18.98
C LYS A 201 -10.19 -10.45 -18.56
N CYS A 202 -9.80 -11.12 -17.47
CA CYS A 202 -10.40 -12.41 -17.06
C CYS A 202 -10.96 -12.43 -15.63
N LEU A 203 -10.93 -11.32 -14.90
CA LEU A 203 -11.70 -11.14 -13.68
C LEU A 203 -12.91 -10.25 -13.99
N ASP A 204 -14.04 -10.58 -13.37
CA ASP A 204 -15.18 -9.67 -13.32
C ASP A 204 -14.86 -8.49 -12.40
N VAL A 205 -14.81 -7.30 -12.99
CA VAL A 205 -14.57 -6.05 -12.28
C VAL A 205 -15.68 -5.74 -11.28
N ASP A 206 -16.93 -6.10 -11.56
CA ASP A 206 -18.05 -5.79 -10.67
C ASP A 206 -17.96 -6.59 -9.38
N SER A 207 -17.67 -7.89 -9.46
CA SER A 207 -17.35 -8.74 -8.30
C SER A 207 -16.17 -8.20 -7.49
N VAL A 208 -15.10 -7.70 -8.12
CA VAL A 208 -13.94 -7.15 -7.41
C VAL A 208 -14.25 -5.80 -6.76
N ALA A 209 -14.84 -4.87 -7.50
CA ALA A 209 -15.21 -3.55 -7.00
C ALA A 209 -16.19 -3.66 -5.83
N LEU A 210 -17.19 -4.53 -5.95
CA LEU A 210 -18.13 -4.82 -4.88
C LEU A 210 -17.40 -5.41 -3.66
N ALA A 211 -16.55 -6.43 -3.84
CA ALA A 211 -15.80 -7.03 -2.73
C ALA A 211 -14.91 -6.04 -1.96
N LEU A 212 -14.34 -5.04 -2.64
CA LEU A 212 -13.46 -4.03 -2.02
C LEU A 212 -14.20 -2.80 -1.47
N MET A 213 -15.27 -2.37 -2.12
CA MET A 213 -15.86 -1.04 -1.90
C MET A 213 -17.25 -1.04 -1.25
N GLU A 214 -17.98 -2.16 -1.25
CA GLU A 214 -19.36 -2.25 -0.68
C GLU A 214 -19.43 -1.76 0.77
N ASN A 215 -18.39 -2.05 1.57
CA ASN A 215 -18.30 -1.66 2.97
C ASN A 215 -17.12 -0.70 3.24
N ILE A 216 -16.78 0.18 2.27
CA ILE A 216 -15.73 1.20 2.45
C ILE A 216 -16.06 2.19 3.58
N GLN A 217 -17.32 2.66 3.66
CA GLN A 217 -17.75 3.71 4.59
C GLN A 217 -17.65 3.35 6.10
N PRO A 218 -18.03 2.12 6.54
CA PRO A 218 -17.89 1.73 7.93
C PRO A 218 -16.51 1.16 8.29
N MET A 219 -15.57 1.07 7.33
CA MET A 219 -14.27 0.46 7.55
C MET A 219 -13.34 1.37 8.35
N GLU A 220 -12.58 0.76 9.25
CA GLU A 220 -11.57 1.44 10.07
C GLU A 220 -10.39 1.98 9.24
N PHE A 221 -9.81 3.10 9.66
CA PHE A 221 -8.73 3.79 8.95
C PHE A 221 -7.51 2.89 8.73
N ARG A 222 -7.14 2.06 9.71
CA ARG A 222 -6.07 1.07 9.58
C ARG A 222 -6.32 0.05 8.46
N HIS A 223 -7.57 -0.38 8.27
CA HIS A 223 -7.96 -1.35 7.24
C HIS A 223 -8.05 -0.71 5.86
N MET A 224 -8.55 0.53 5.76
CA MET A 224 -8.53 1.30 4.51
C MET A 224 -7.10 1.59 4.05
N ARG A 225 -6.20 1.97 4.97
CA ARG A 225 -4.77 2.14 4.68
C ARG A 225 -4.16 0.85 4.11
N GLN A 226 -4.41 -0.31 4.72
CA GLN A 226 -3.94 -1.59 4.18
C GLN A 226 -4.53 -1.91 2.80
N LEU A 227 -5.82 -1.63 2.57
CA LEU A 227 -6.48 -1.82 1.27
C LEU A 227 -5.79 -0.98 0.17
N ILE A 228 -5.57 0.30 0.44
CA ILE A 228 -4.90 1.22 -0.48
C ILE A 228 -3.48 0.71 -0.78
N HIS A 229 -2.72 0.39 0.26
CA HIS A 229 -1.32 0.01 0.15
C HIS A 229 -1.12 -1.33 -0.60
N SER A 230 -1.81 -2.38 -0.14
CA SER A 230 -1.58 -3.75 -0.60
C SER A 230 -2.41 -4.13 -1.82
N VAL A 231 -3.52 -3.45 -2.13
CA VAL A 231 -4.38 -3.79 -3.28
C VAL A 231 -4.41 -2.67 -4.31
N LEU A 232 -4.80 -1.45 -3.92
CA LEU A 232 -5.10 -0.39 -4.89
C LEU A 232 -3.82 0.16 -5.54
N ILE A 233 -2.74 0.42 -4.79
CA ILE A 233 -1.47 0.86 -5.39
C ILE A 233 -0.95 -0.16 -6.44
N PRO A 234 -0.88 -1.48 -6.17
CA PRO A 234 -0.54 -2.48 -7.18
C PRO A 234 -1.53 -2.55 -8.35
N LEU A 235 -2.84 -2.46 -8.10
CA LEU A 235 -3.88 -2.55 -9.15
C LEU A 235 -3.77 -1.40 -10.14
N PHE A 236 -3.58 -0.18 -9.63
CA PHE A 236 -3.48 1.01 -10.46
C PHE A 236 -2.19 1.03 -11.27
N LYS A 237 -1.06 0.61 -10.68
CA LYS A 237 0.21 0.45 -11.41
C LYS A 237 0.19 -0.64 -12.49
N GLY A 238 -0.64 -1.67 -12.31
CA GLY A 238 -0.74 -2.80 -13.24
C GLY A 238 -1.81 -2.66 -14.32
N CYS A 239 -2.73 -1.70 -14.20
CA CYS A 239 -3.91 -1.62 -15.06
C CYS A 239 -3.57 -1.03 -16.45
N PRO A 240 -3.82 -1.75 -17.56
CA PRO A 240 -3.66 -1.23 -18.92
C PRO A 240 -4.57 -0.02 -19.18
N SER A 241 -4.11 0.94 -19.99
CA SER A 241 -4.85 2.19 -20.22
C SER A 241 -6.17 1.99 -20.94
N GLU A 242 -6.33 0.94 -21.75
CA GLU A 242 -7.61 0.61 -22.40
C GLU A 242 -8.68 0.13 -21.41
N LEU A 243 -8.28 -0.18 -20.17
CA LEU A 243 -9.15 -0.74 -19.12
C LEU A 243 -9.34 0.22 -17.93
N TRP A 244 -8.77 1.42 -17.97
CA TRP A 244 -8.88 2.42 -16.89
C TRP A 244 -10.33 2.82 -16.59
N GLU A 245 -11.13 3.09 -17.62
CA GLU A 245 -12.56 3.42 -17.47
C GLU A 245 -13.35 2.28 -16.80
N VAL A 246 -13.13 1.04 -17.25
CA VAL A 246 -13.85 -0.13 -16.75
C VAL A 246 -13.49 -0.44 -15.30
N TRP A 247 -12.19 -0.38 -14.96
CA TRP A 247 -11.66 -0.79 -13.66
C TRP A 247 -11.54 0.33 -12.63
N LEU A 248 -10.94 1.46 -13.00
CA LEU A 248 -10.47 2.43 -12.02
C LEU A 248 -11.57 3.39 -11.59
N GLU A 249 -12.53 3.74 -12.45
CA GLU A 249 -13.66 4.59 -12.05
C GLU A 249 -14.50 3.94 -10.93
N LYS A 250 -14.79 2.65 -11.05
CA LYS A 250 -15.53 1.86 -10.04
C LYS A 250 -14.82 1.76 -8.69
N LEU A 251 -13.50 1.91 -8.66
CA LEU A 251 -12.67 1.80 -7.45
C LEU A 251 -12.31 3.18 -6.86
N LEU A 252 -11.98 4.16 -7.71
CA LEU A 252 -11.56 5.50 -7.29
C LEU A 252 -12.70 6.30 -6.67
N HIS A 253 -13.88 6.30 -7.30
CA HIS A 253 -14.98 7.14 -6.86
C HIS A 253 -15.41 6.84 -5.40
N PRO A 254 -15.75 5.58 -5.02
CA PRO A 254 -16.14 5.30 -3.63
C PRO A 254 -14.99 5.51 -2.64
N LEU A 255 -13.74 5.19 -3.01
CA LEU A 255 -12.56 5.41 -2.18
C LEU A 255 -12.38 6.91 -1.89
N LEU A 256 -12.14 7.72 -2.91
CA LEU A 256 -11.74 9.12 -2.76
C LEU A 256 -12.87 9.95 -2.16
N LEU A 257 -14.13 9.68 -2.51
CA LEU A 257 -15.29 10.34 -1.91
C LEU A 257 -15.35 10.09 -0.39
N HIS A 258 -15.23 8.83 0.04
CA HIS A 258 -15.26 8.51 1.46
C HIS A 258 -14.02 9.04 2.20
N SER A 259 -12.82 8.86 1.64
CA SER A 259 -11.57 9.39 2.20
C SER A 259 -11.63 10.91 2.38
N GLN A 260 -12.14 11.66 1.39
CA GLN A 260 -12.28 13.11 1.48
C GLN A 260 -13.20 13.51 2.65
N GLN A 261 -14.35 12.86 2.77
CA GLN A 261 -15.34 13.17 3.80
C GLN A 261 -14.82 12.81 5.20
N ALA A 262 -14.29 11.60 5.37
CA ALA A 262 -13.80 11.09 6.65
C ALA A 262 -12.59 11.90 7.14
N LEU A 263 -11.60 12.14 6.28
CA LEU A 263 -10.43 12.94 6.65
C LEU A 263 -10.83 14.38 6.99
N SER A 264 -11.70 15.02 6.19
CA SER A 264 -12.13 16.40 6.46
C SER A 264 -12.89 16.51 7.78
N CYS A 265 -13.72 15.53 8.11
CA CYS A 265 -14.44 15.46 9.39
C CYS A 265 -13.47 15.31 10.58
N SER A 266 -12.61 14.27 10.55
CA SER A 266 -11.67 13.98 11.63
C SER A 266 -10.60 15.08 11.82
N TRP A 267 -10.08 15.68 10.74
CA TRP A 267 -9.17 16.83 10.86
C TRP A 267 -9.86 18.08 11.38
N SER A 268 -11.12 18.36 10.98
CA SER A 268 -11.86 19.50 11.53
C SER A 268 -12.11 19.32 13.03
N SER A 269 -12.54 18.13 13.44
CA SER A 269 -12.72 17.76 14.85
C SER A 269 -11.40 17.86 15.64
N LEU A 270 -10.26 17.41 15.07
CA LEU A 270 -8.96 17.53 15.72
C LEU A 270 -8.51 18.99 15.88
N LEU A 271 -8.66 19.81 14.83
CA LEU A 271 -8.19 21.20 14.82
C LEU A 271 -9.08 22.15 15.64
N GLN A 272 -10.36 21.84 15.81
CA GLN A 272 -11.33 22.69 16.53
C GLN A 272 -11.59 22.20 17.97
N GLU A 273 -11.67 20.89 18.18
CA GLU A 273 -12.08 20.28 19.45
C GLU A 273 -10.95 19.48 20.14
N GLY A 274 -9.79 19.31 19.49
CA GLY A 274 -8.68 18.52 20.00
C GLY A 274 -8.86 16.99 19.90
N ARG A 275 -9.92 16.51 19.24
CA ARG A 275 -10.26 15.07 19.11
C ARG A 275 -10.44 14.67 17.66
N ALA A 276 -9.72 13.67 17.17
CA ALA A 276 -9.84 13.21 15.79
C ALA A 276 -11.04 12.26 15.56
N ARG A 277 -11.56 11.60 16.61
CA ARG A 277 -12.77 10.76 16.58
C ARG A 277 -12.81 9.74 15.42
N VAL A 278 -11.70 9.03 15.22
CA VAL A 278 -11.57 8.03 14.14
C VAL A 278 -12.42 6.78 14.41
N PRO A 279 -12.89 6.04 13.38
CA PRO A 279 -13.81 4.90 13.56
C PRO A 279 -13.20 3.70 14.32
N ASP A 280 -11.88 3.56 14.29
CA ASP A 280 -11.08 2.40 14.74
C ASP A 280 -11.18 2.06 16.25
N LEU A 281 -11.75 2.93 17.08
CA LEU A 281 -11.69 2.84 18.55
C LEU A 281 -13.03 2.42 19.21
N HIS A 282 -13.91 1.75 18.47
CA HIS A 282 -15.12 1.14 19.02
C HIS A 282 -14.81 0.22 20.22
N GLY A 283 -15.52 0.42 21.32
CA GLY A 283 -15.44 -0.44 22.52
C GLY A 283 -14.36 -0.06 23.56
N ILE A 284 -13.60 1.03 23.37
CA ILE A 284 -12.66 1.50 24.41
C ILE A 284 -13.41 2.30 25.49
N LEU A 285 -13.23 1.92 26.77
CA LEU A 285 -13.84 2.59 27.91
C LEU A 285 -13.22 3.98 28.15
N ALA A 286 -14.06 4.95 28.52
CA ALA A 286 -13.74 6.38 28.68
C ALA A 286 -12.82 6.74 29.87
N GLY A 287 -11.95 5.83 30.31
CA GLY A 287 -10.97 6.06 31.38
C GLY A 287 -9.55 6.37 30.90
N ALA A 288 -9.34 6.50 29.58
CA ALA A 288 -8.02 6.51 28.95
C ALA A 288 -7.82 7.68 27.96
N ASP A 289 -8.51 8.81 28.16
CA ASP A 289 -8.67 9.89 27.17
C ASP A 289 -7.38 10.29 26.44
N LEU A 290 -6.30 10.62 27.16
CA LEU A 290 -5.04 11.04 26.51
C LEU A 290 -4.39 9.94 25.64
N LYS A 291 -4.49 8.66 26.04
CA LYS A 291 -3.97 7.55 25.23
C LYS A 291 -4.85 7.32 24.00
N VAL A 292 -6.17 7.43 24.16
CA VAL A 292 -7.15 7.37 23.07
C VAL A 292 -6.88 8.51 22.08
N GLU A 293 -6.69 9.73 22.55
CA GLU A 293 -6.35 10.92 21.74
C GLU A 293 -5.12 10.73 20.86
N VAL A 294 -4.00 10.29 21.45
CA VAL A 294 -2.75 10.02 20.71
C VAL A 294 -2.95 8.92 19.67
N MET A 295 -3.76 7.90 19.98
CA MET A 295 -4.11 6.85 19.01
C MET A 295 -5.02 7.37 17.88
N GLU A 296 -6.06 8.15 18.18
CA GLU A 296 -6.95 8.77 17.18
C GLU A 296 -6.13 9.63 16.22
N GLU A 297 -5.26 10.50 16.74
CA GLU A 297 -4.42 11.37 15.92
C GLU A 297 -3.45 10.58 15.04
N LYS A 298 -2.80 9.53 15.59
CA LYS A 298 -1.88 8.70 14.81
C LYS A 298 -2.58 7.96 13.67
N LEU A 299 -3.76 7.39 13.92
CA LEU A 299 -4.56 6.70 12.90
C LEU A 299 -5.04 7.65 11.81
N LEU A 300 -5.47 8.87 12.19
CA LEU A 300 -5.80 9.94 11.24
C LEU A 300 -4.59 10.29 10.36
N ARG A 301 -3.41 10.52 10.96
CA ARG A 301 -2.18 10.84 10.23
C ARG A 301 -1.75 9.69 9.31
N ASP A 302 -1.72 8.46 9.79
CA ASP A 302 -1.37 7.28 9.00
C ASP A 302 -2.26 7.12 7.76
N PHE A 303 -3.59 7.31 7.90
CA PHE A 303 -4.52 7.23 6.77
C PHE A 303 -4.39 8.41 5.81
N THR A 304 -4.23 9.63 6.33
CA THR A 304 -3.96 10.85 5.54
C THR A 304 -2.72 10.66 4.67
N ARG A 305 -1.65 10.12 5.26
CA ARG A 305 -0.36 9.85 4.62
C ARG A 305 -0.45 8.75 3.56
N GLU A 306 -1.29 7.74 3.74
CA GLU A 306 -1.48 6.70 2.72
C GLU A 306 -2.27 7.24 1.53
N ILE A 307 -3.35 8.00 1.76
CA ILE A 307 -4.12 8.64 0.68
C ILE A 307 -3.28 9.65 -0.10
N CYS A 308 -2.47 10.48 0.58
CA CYS A 308 -1.53 11.37 -0.11
C CYS A 308 -0.43 10.59 -0.86
N SER A 309 0.00 9.44 -0.34
CA SER A 309 0.94 8.53 -1.04
C SER A 309 0.31 7.92 -2.30
N PHE A 310 -0.98 7.54 -2.25
CA PHE A 310 -1.73 7.04 -3.39
C PHE A 310 -1.87 8.09 -4.50
N LEU A 311 -2.23 9.34 -4.15
CA LEU A 311 -2.20 10.46 -5.10
C LEU A 311 -0.79 10.70 -5.67
N SER A 312 0.26 10.54 -4.85
CA SER A 312 1.66 10.60 -5.29
C SER A 312 2.02 9.52 -6.32
N VAL A 313 1.49 8.30 -6.16
CA VAL A 313 1.65 7.19 -7.11
C VAL A 313 0.92 7.48 -8.42
N ILE A 314 -0.32 7.95 -8.36
CA ILE A 314 -1.11 8.40 -9.52
C ILE A 314 -0.36 9.49 -10.29
N ALA A 315 0.35 10.38 -9.59
CA ALA A 315 1.17 11.46 -10.17
C ALA A 315 2.55 11.03 -10.68
N SER A 316 2.95 9.76 -10.50
CA SER A 316 4.31 9.34 -10.87
C SER A 316 4.51 9.33 -12.40
N ALA A 317 5.75 9.60 -12.85
CA ALA A 317 6.06 9.72 -14.28
C ALA A 317 5.68 8.47 -15.10
N GLY A 318 5.84 7.27 -14.53
CA GLY A 318 5.44 6.02 -15.19
C GLY A 318 3.93 5.87 -15.40
N MET A 319 3.11 6.56 -14.60
CA MET A 319 1.65 6.61 -14.75
C MET A 319 1.20 7.77 -15.67
N ASN A 320 2.13 8.62 -16.11
CA ASN A 320 1.83 9.82 -16.90
C ASN A 320 2.83 10.04 -18.06
N PRO A 321 3.10 9.03 -18.91
CA PRO A 321 4.08 9.14 -19.99
C PRO A 321 3.71 10.17 -21.07
N GLY A 322 2.43 10.57 -21.19
CA GLY A 322 1.97 11.56 -22.17
C GLY A 322 2.20 13.02 -21.76
N LEU A 323 2.71 13.32 -20.56
CA LEU A 323 2.86 14.70 -20.11
C LEU A 323 4.17 15.35 -20.63
N PRO A 324 4.13 16.60 -21.11
CA PRO A 324 5.32 17.31 -21.57
C PRO A 324 6.26 17.65 -20.40
N SER A 325 7.57 17.75 -20.67
CA SER A 325 8.50 18.20 -19.63
C SER A 325 8.53 19.74 -19.55
N LEU A 326 8.52 20.26 -18.32
CA LEU A 326 8.52 21.70 -18.07
C LEU A 326 9.84 22.37 -18.51
N GLU A 327 10.92 21.61 -18.59
CA GLU A 327 12.21 22.06 -19.14
C GLU A 327 12.16 22.30 -20.65
N GLN A 328 11.34 21.53 -21.41
CA GLN A 328 11.12 21.77 -22.85
C GLN A 328 10.30 23.04 -23.11
N ALA A 329 9.43 23.44 -22.18
CA ALA A 329 8.70 24.72 -22.24
C ALA A 329 9.58 25.94 -21.88
N GLY A 330 10.79 25.73 -21.36
CA GLY A 330 11.62 26.74 -20.71
C GLY A 330 12.19 27.88 -21.57
N HIS A 331 11.89 27.93 -22.87
CA HIS A 331 12.41 28.96 -23.78
C HIS A 331 11.41 30.05 -24.21
N VAL A 332 10.14 29.96 -23.83
CA VAL A 332 9.14 30.98 -24.18
C VAL A 332 8.41 31.45 -22.92
N ASN A 333 8.62 32.72 -22.54
CA ASN A 333 7.93 33.39 -21.42
C ASN A 333 6.40 33.58 -21.65
N ARG A 334 5.84 32.98 -22.70
CA ARG A 334 4.42 32.96 -23.04
C ARG A 334 4.11 31.61 -23.65
N VAL A 335 3.20 30.85 -23.05
CA VAL A 335 2.66 29.64 -23.66
C VAL A 335 1.87 30.05 -24.90
N ASP A 336 2.20 29.49 -26.06
CA ASP A 336 1.43 29.73 -27.27
C ASP A 336 0.07 29.05 -27.13
N MET A 337 -1.01 29.84 -27.13
CA MET A 337 -2.36 29.32 -26.96
C MET A 337 -2.78 28.39 -28.11
N SER A 338 -2.07 28.41 -29.25
CA SER A 338 -2.30 27.50 -30.38
C SER A 338 -1.69 26.10 -30.22
N THR A 339 -0.82 25.88 -29.21
CA THR A 339 -0.23 24.57 -28.89
C THR A 339 -0.86 23.92 -27.66
N LEU A 340 -1.98 24.44 -27.17
CA LEU A 340 -2.72 23.86 -26.05
C LEU A 340 -3.67 22.77 -26.55
N GLU A 341 -3.66 21.63 -25.86
CA GLU A 341 -4.61 20.54 -26.11
C GLU A 341 -5.82 20.65 -25.17
N ASP A 342 -6.90 19.94 -25.50
CA ASP A 342 -8.02 19.73 -24.58
C ASP A 342 -7.67 18.67 -23.53
N LEU A 343 -8.40 18.62 -22.41
CA LEU A 343 -8.05 17.75 -21.28
C LEU A 343 -8.22 16.25 -21.58
N ASP A 344 -9.18 15.93 -22.45
CA ASP A 344 -9.49 14.57 -22.91
C ASP A 344 -8.35 13.94 -23.71
N ALA A 345 -7.56 14.73 -24.44
CA ALA A 345 -6.35 14.28 -25.13
C ALA A 345 -5.32 13.60 -24.19
N PHE A 346 -5.29 14.02 -22.91
CA PHE A 346 -4.43 13.43 -21.89
C PHE A 346 -5.06 12.20 -21.20
N ALA A 347 -6.36 11.94 -21.36
CA ALA A 347 -7.07 10.92 -20.57
C ALA A 347 -6.62 9.47 -20.87
N SER A 348 -6.04 9.20 -22.04
CA SER A 348 -5.48 7.87 -22.39
C SER A 348 -3.98 7.73 -22.13
N SER A 349 -3.28 8.82 -21.78
CA SER A 349 -1.81 8.91 -21.69
C SER A 349 -1.29 9.45 -20.35
N SER A 350 -2.20 9.96 -19.51
CA SER A 350 -1.96 10.45 -18.16
C SER A 350 -3.06 9.95 -17.22
N MET A 351 -2.67 9.22 -16.18
CA MET A 351 -3.57 8.81 -15.11
C MET A 351 -4.19 10.03 -14.38
N VAL A 352 -3.44 11.13 -14.22
CA VAL A 352 -4.01 12.36 -13.66
C VAL A 352 -4.98 13.03 -14.65
N GLY A 353 -4.69 13.03 -15.96
CA GLY A 353 -5.64 13.47 -17.00
C GLY A 353 -6.96 12.69 -16.94
N PHE A 354 -6.88 11.35 -16.90
CA PHE A 354 -8.03 10.46 -16.72
C PHE A 354 -8.86 10.79 -15.46
N VAL A 355 -8.18 11.01 -14.33
CA VAL A 355 -8.82 11.38 -13.05
C VAL A 355 -9.53 12.73 -13.14
N LEU A 356 -8.93 13.74 -13.78
CA LEU A 356 -9.48 15.09 -13.87
C LEU A 356 -10.68 15.19 -14.84
N GLU A 357 -10.71 14.36 -15.89
CA GLU A 357 -11.82 14.28 -16.84
C GLU A 357 -13.12 13.70 -16.22
N ARG A 358 -13.00 13.00 -15.08
CA ARG A 358 -14.13 12.38 -14.36
C ARG A 358 -14.47 13.19 -13.10
N ARG A 359 -15.43 14.12 -13.18
CA ARG A 359 -15.78 15.05 -12.07
C ARG A 359 -16.06 14.39 -10.72
N ASN A 360 -16.72 13.22 -10.72
CA ASN A 360 -16.98 12.38 -9.54
C ASN A 360 -15.70 11.91 -8.82
N ILE A 361 -14.60 11.78 -9.54
CA ILE A 361 -13.28 11.39 -9.04
C ILE A 361 -12.42 12.62 -8.77
N ALA A 362 -12.41 13.57 -9.70
CA ALA A 362 -11.63 14.79 -9.65
C ALA A 362 -11.94 15.62 -8.41
N ILE A 363 -13.21 15.89 -8.12
CA ILE A 363 -13.61 16.79 -7.02
C ILE A 363 -13.08 16.29 -5.66
N PRO A 364 -13.28 15.03 -5.24
CA PRO A 364 -12.69 14.53 -4.01
C PRO A 364 -11.15 14.54 -3.99
N ALA A 365 -10.49 14.16 -5.09
CA ALA A 365 -9.03 14.17 -5.18
C ALA A 365 -8.44 15.59 -5.03
N LEU A 366 -9.04 16.57 -5.71
CA LEU A 366 -8.67 17.97 -5.63
C LEU A 366 -8.93 18.53 -4.22
N GLN A 367 -10.07 18.23 -3.60
CA GLN A 367 -10.37 18.62 -2.22
C GLN A 367 -9.38 18.05 -1.21
N ILE A 368 -8.99 16.77 -1.33
CA ILE A 368 -7.93 16.18 -0.50
C ILE A 368 -6.62 16.95 -0.70
N SER A 369 -6.27 17.29 -1.94
CA SER A 369 -5.03 18.03 -2.24
C SER A 369 -4.99 19.45 -1.66
N LEU A 370 -6.13 20.15 -1.64
CA LEU A 370 -6.23 21.47 -0.99
C LEU A 370 -6.16 21.35 0.53
N ASN A 371 -6.97 20.46 1.12
CA ASN A 371 -7.11 20.32 2.57
C ASN A 371 -5.79 19.84 3.22
N ALA A 372 -4.97 19.07 2.51
CA ALA A 372 -3.65 18.65 2.96
C ALA A 372 -2.72 19.83 3.33
N PHE A 373 -2.88 21.01 2.71
CA PHE A 373 -2.11 22.21 3.08
C PHE A 373 -2.61 22.92 4.34
N GLU A 374 -3.83 22.62 4.80
CA GLU A 374 -4.42 23.14 6.04
C GLU A 374 -4.25 22.15 7.21
N TRP A 375 -4.06 20.86 6.92
CA TRP A 375 -3.74 19.82 7.90
C TRP A 375 -2.29 19.92 8.39
N THR A 376 -2.07 19.74 9.69
CA THR A 376 -0.76 19.93 10.34
C THR A 376 0.19 18.73 10.18
N ASP A 377 0.27 18.15 8.97
CA ASP A 377 1.06 16.95 8.67
C ASP A 377 1.98 17.14 7.45
N GLY A 378 3.23 17.55 7.69
CA GLY A 378 4.19 17.85 6.62
C GLY A 378 4.60 16.63 5.76
N GLU A 379 4.43 15.41 6.26
CA GLU A 379 4.66 14.19 5.47
C GLU A 379 3.57 14.01 4.40
N SER A 380 2.31 14.25 4.76
CA SER A 380 1.18 14.27 3.81
C SER A 380 1.36 15.35 2.75
N VAL A 381 1.78 16.56 3.14
CA VAL A 381 2.10 17.65 2.19
C VAL A 381 3.24 17.26 1.24
N THR A 382 4.30 16.62 1.76
CA THR A 382 5.42 16.11 0.95
C THR A 382 4.93 15.13 -0.13
N LYS A 383 4.05 14.19 0.24
CA LYS A 383 3.50 13.18 -0.67
C LYS A 383 2.56 13.76 -1.73
N VAL A 384 1.65 14.66 -1.34
CA VAL A 384 0.66 15.24 -2.27
C VAL A 384 1.26 16.31 -3.20
N SER A 385 2.41 16.90 -2.85
CA SER A 385 3.05 17.94 -3.67
C SER A 385 3.40 17.48 -5.09
N SER A 386 3.69 16.20 -5.33
CA SER A 386 3.91 15.67 -6.68
C SER A 386 2.61 15.66 -7.52
N PHE A 387 1.48 15.29 -6.91
CA PHE A 387 0.16 15.36 -7.52
C PHE A 387 -0.23 16.80 -7.84
N CYS A 388 0.01 17.74 -6.93
CA CYS A 388 -0.15 19.18 -7.19
C CYS A 388 0.73 19.65 -8.36
N GLY A 389 1.98 19.17 -8.46
CA GLY A 389 2.87 19.48 -9.59
C GLY A 389 2.34 19.00 -10.94
N VAL A 390 1.76 17.80 -11.01
CA VAL A 390 1.13 17.28 -12.24
C VAL A 390 -0.14 18.05 -12.58
N ILE A 391 -0.97 18.42 -11.60
CA ILE A 391 -2.16 19.27 -11.81
C ILE A 391 -1.74 20.64 -12.38
N VAL A 392 -0.69 21.26 -11.84
CA VAL A 392 -0.13 22.52 -12.38
C VAL A 392 0.34 22.33 -13.83
N LEU A 393 1.06 21.25 -14.13
CA LEU A 393 1.55 20.94 -15.48
C LEU A 393 0.40 20.74 -16.49
N LEU A 394 -0.67 20.03 -16.11
CA LEU A 394 -1.87 19.87 -16.94
C LEU A 394 -2.62 21.19 -17.12
N SER A 395 -2.71 22.03 -16.08
CA SER A 395 -3.29 23.38 -16.19
C SER A 395 -2.50 24.31 -17.11
N ILE A 396 -1.18 24.14 -17.19
CA ILE A 396 -0.31 24.86 -18.12
C ILE A 396 -0.50 24.35 -19.55
N SER A 397 -0.56 23.03 -19.73
CA SER A 397 -0.58 22.35 -21.04
C SER A 397 -1.95 22.30 -21.73
N THR A 398 -3.04 22.50 -20.98
CA THR A 398 -4.42 22.42 -21.50
C THR A 398 -5.08 23.79 -21.65
N ASN A 399 -6.12 23.84 -22.48
CA ASN A 399 -7.03 24.99 -22.57
C ASN A 399 -8.17 24.97 -21.52
N ASN A 400 -8.25 23.94 -20.68
CA ASN A 400 -9.33 23.74 -19.71
C ASN A 400 -9.43 24.93 -18.73
N VAL A 401 -10.59 25.59 -18.72
CA VAL A 401 -10.84 26.82 -17.94
C VAL A 401 -11.02 26.51 -16.45
N GLU A 402 -11.81 25.50 -16.10
CA GLU A 402 -12.09 25.14 -14.70
C GLU A 402 -10.81 24.68 -13.97
N LEU A 403 -9.97 23.89 -14.65
CA LEU A 403 -8.68 23.46 -14.12
C LEU A 403 -7.72 24.65 -13.94
N ARG A 404 -7.72 25.60 -14.88
CA ARG A 404 -6.91 26.83 -14.77
C ARG A 404 -7.36 27.70 -13.60
N GLU A 405 -8.66 27.95 -13.46
CA GLU A 405 -9.20 28.71 -12.34
C GLU A 405 -8.87 28.03 -11.00
N PHE A 406 -9.08 26.71 -10.88
CA PHE A 406 -8.73 25.93 -9.70
C PHE A 406 -7.24 26.06 -9.33
N VAL A 407 -6.33 25.94 -10.30
CA VAL A 407 -4.88 26.02 -10.03
C VAL A 407 -4.46 27.45 -9.67
N ALA A 408 -4.89 28.42 -10.48
CA ALA A 408 -4.48 29.82 -10.36
C ALA A 408 -5.04 30.49 -9.09
N LYS A 409 -6.18 30.02 -8.60
CA LYS A 409 -6.87 30.56 -7.42
C LYS A 409 -6.73 29.65 -6.19
N ASP A 410 -7.37 28.49 -6.21
CA ASP A 410 -7.62 27.70 -5.01
C ASP A 410 -6.35 26.94 -4.58
N LEU A 411 -5.67 26.27 -5.50
CA LEU A 411 -4.41 25.58 -5.22
C LEU A 411 -3.28 26.57 -4.89
N PHE A 412 -3.16 27.68 -5.62
CA PHE A 412 -2.17 28.73 -5.31
C PHE A 412 -2.37 29.31 -3.90
N SER A 413 -3.62 29.61 -3.53
CA SER A 413 -3.96 30.06 -2.18
C SER A 413 -3.63 29.00 -1.13
N ALA A 414 -3.97 27.73 -1.37
CA ALA A 414 -3.69 26.62 -0.46
C ALA A 414 -2.18 26.41 -0.24
N ILE A 415 -1.35 26.44 -1.28
CA ILE A 415 0.11 26.33 -1.14
C ILE A 415 0.68 27.48 -0.31
N ILE A 416 0.23 28.72 -0.53
CA ILE A 416 0.68 29.89 0.25
C ILE A 416 0.23 29.78 1.73
N LYS A 417 -1.00 29.32 2.00
CA LYS A 417 -1.46 29.00 3.37
C LYS A 417 -0.59 27.90 3.99
N GLY A 418 -0.28 26.84 3.26
CA GLY A 418 0.57 25.74 3.70
C GLY A 418 1.99 26.18 4.08
N LEU A 419 2.53 27.22 3.44
CA LEU A 419 3.81 27.84 3.84
C LEU A 419 3.76 28.59 5.19
N ALA A 420 2.57 28.86 5.74
CA ALA A 420 2.40 29.38 7.10
C ALA A 420 2.54 28.29 8.19
N LEU A 421 2.46 27.01 7.84
CA LEU A 421 2.61 25.88 8.77
C LEU A 421 4.08 25.46 8.90
N GLU A 422 4.59 25.44 10.13
CA GLU A 422 6.00 25.09 10.41
C GLU A 422 6.33 23.63 10.07
N SER A 423 5.35 22.73 10.14
CA SER A 423 5.46 21.32 9.70
C SER A 423 5.95 21.19 8.25
N ASN A 424 5.71 22.21 7.41
CA ASN A 424 6.02 22.19 5.99
C ASN A 424 7.42 22.75 5.68
N ALA A 425 8.25 23.05 6.69
CA ALA A 425 9.59 23.62 6.52
C ALA A 425 10.49 22.78 5.59
N ILE A 426 10.41 21.45 5.67
CA ILE A 426 11.18 20.51 4.84
C ILE A 426 10.82 20.67 3.35
N ILE A 427 9.53 20.61 3.02
CA ILE A 427 9.02 20.69 1.64
C ILE A 427 8.87 22.12 1.11
N SER A 428 9.05 23.13 1.97
CA SER A 428 8.82 24.55 1.63
C SER A 428 9.59 25.07 0.42
N SER A 429 10.75 24.46 0.10
CA SER A 429 11.46 24.70 -1.15
C SER A 429 10.57 24.40 -2.35
N ASP A 430 9.96 23.22 -2.39
CA ASP A 430 9.25 22.75 -3.58
C ASP A 430 7.86 23.37 -3.68
N LEU A 431 7.24 23.71 -2.54
CA LEU A 431 6.07 24.58 -2.49
C LEU A 431 6.31 25.95 -3.12
N VAL A 432 7.45 26.60 -2.84
CA VAL A 432 7.84 27.85 -3.53
C VAL A 432 8.14 27.61 -5.02
N GLY A 433 8.60 26.42 -5.39
CA GLY A 433 8.69 25.98 -6.78
C GLY A 433 7.33 26.01 -7.46
N LEU A 434 6.32 25.33 -6.89
CA LEU A 434 4.95 25.33 -7.40
C LEU A 434 4.37 26.75 -7.48
N CYS A 435 4.62 27.62 -6.49
CA CYS A 435 4.23 29.04 -6.57
C CYS A 435 4.88 29.76 -7.77
N ARG A 436 6.16 29.52 -8.07
CA ARG A 436 6.83 30.06 -9.27
C ARG A 436 6.17 29.53 -10.54
N GLU A 437 5.88 28.24 -10.62
CA GLU A 437 5.27 27.63 -11.81
C GLU A 437 3.89 28.23 -12.11
N ILE A 438 3.02 28.29 -11.10
CA ILE A 438 1.68 28.86 -11.22
C ILE A 438 1.76 30.33 -11.65
N PHE A 439 2.60 31.13 -11.00
CA PHE A 439 2.68 32.55 -11.33
C PHE A 439 3.26 32.79 -12.73
N MET A 440 4.38 32.14 -13.08
CA MET A 440 5.05 32.34 -14.36
C MET A 440 4.22 31.92 -15.57
N HIS A 441 3.45 30.83 -15.46
CA HIS A 441 2.75 30.26 -16.61
C HIS A 441 1.24 30.56 -16.65
N LEU A 442 0.62 30.95 -15.52
CA LEU A 442 -0.83 31.19 -15.45
C LEU A 442 -1.23 32.63 -15.10
N ALA A 443 -0.37 33.48 -14.54
CA ALA A 443 -0.77 34.85 -14.15
C ALA A 443 -1.20 35.73 -15.34
N ASP A 444 -0.68 35.48 -16.55
CA ASP A 444 -1.09 36.16 -17.79
C ASP A 444 -2.35 35.53 -18.42
N ARG A 445 -2.76 34.33 -17.98
CA ARG A 445 -3.96 33.61 -18.45
C ARG A 445 -5.13 33.73 -17.46
N ASP A 446 -4.87 34.12 -16.22
CA ASP A 446 -5.84 34.27 -15.13
C ASP A 446 -5.39 35.38 -14.16
N ALA A 447 -6.32 36.24 -13.71
CA ALA A 447 -6.00 37.34 -12.80
C ALA A 447 -5.79 36.90 -11.32
N ALA A 448 -6.25 35.70 -10.95
CA ALA A 448 -6.24 35.22 -9.57
C ALA A 448 -4.85 35.20 -8.90
N PRO A 449 -3.74 34.78 -9.54
CA PRO A 449 -2.42 34.76 -8.89
C PRO A 449 -1.96 36.17 -8.48
N ARG A 450 -2.23 37.17 -9.32
CA ARG A 450 -1.95 38.59 -9.02
C ARG A 450 -2.82 39.09 -7.87
N GLN A 451 -4.12 38.80 -7.89
CA GLN A 451 -5.05 39.18 -6.82
C GLN A 451 -4.69 38.53 -5.47
N ILE A 452 -4.27 37.26 -5.47
CA ILE A 452 -3.86 36.53 -4.26
C ILE A 452 -2.59 37.13 -3.68
N LEU A 453 -1.57 37.44 -4.51
CA LEU A 453 -0.36 38.11 -4.03
C LEU A 453 -0.66 39.50 -3.45
N LEU A 454 -1.54 40.28 -4.09
CA LEU A 454 -1.99 41.60 -3.58
C LEU A 454 -2.84 41.50 -2.31
N SER A 455 -3.44 40.35 -2.01
CA SER A 455 -4.18 40.13 -0.76
C SER A 455 -3.27 39.90 0.46
N LEU A 456 -1.97 39.73 0.24
CA LEU A 456 -0.99 39.54 1.32
C LEU A 456 -0.79 40.86 2.10
N PRO A 457 -0.62 40.80 3.43
CA PRO A 457 -0.82 41.95 4.32
C PRO A 457 0.29 43.02 4.28
N SER A 458 1.39 42.80 3.55
CA SER A 458 2.59 43.65 3.60
C SER A 458 3.13 43.97 2.21
N ILE A 459 2.24 44.17 1.24
CA ILE A 459 2.62 44.50 -0.14
C ILE A 459 1.69 45.54 -0.79
N THR A 460 2.24 46.31 -1.73
CA THR A 460 1.51 47.26 -2.58
C THR A 460 1.51 46.84 -4.05
N GLN A 461 0.67 47.50 -4.85
CA GLN A 461 0.67 47.33 -6.32
C GLN A 461 2.03 47.64 -6.95
N GLN A 462 2.81 48.58 -6.38
CA GLN A 462 4.12 48.95 -6.92
C GLN A 462 5.17 47.85 -6.68
N ASP A 463 5.12 47.19 -5.51
CA ASP A 463 6.01 46.09 -5.18
C ASP A 463 5.77 44.87 -6.08
N LEU A 464 4.49 44.56 -6.40
CA LEU A 464 4.16 43.51 -7.36
C LEU A 464 4.70 43.84 -8.76
N LEU A 465 4.48 45.05 -9.26
CA LEU A 465 4.99 45.47 -10.57
C LEU A 465 6.52 45.43 -10.65
N ALA A 466 7.22 45.83 -9.57
CA ALA A 466 8.68 45.74 -9.49
C ALA A 466 9.17 44.28 -9.48
N PHE A 467 8.46 43.38 -8.78
CA PHE A 467 8.75 41.95 -8.82
C PHE A 467 8.55 41.36 -10.21
N GLU A 468 7.45 41.68 -10.90
CA GLU A 468 7.18 41.22 -12.26
C GLU A 468 8.24 41.69 -13.27
N ASP A 469 8.69 42.95 -13.19
CA ASP A 469 9.76 43.49 -14.03
C ASP A 469 11.10 42.77 -13.85
N VAL A 470 11.47 42.43 -12.60
CA VAL A 470 12.69 41.65 -12.31
C VAL A 470 12.53 40.20 -12.74
N LEU A 471 11.37 39.58 -12.48
CA LEU A 471 11.08 38.19 -12.78
C LEU A 471 11.10 37.94 -14.30
N ALA A 472 10.51 38.85 -15.10
CA ALA A 472 10.50 38.77 -16.56
C ALA A 472 11.91 38.88 -17.20
N LYS A 473 12.87 39.51 -16.52
CA LYS A 473 14.27 39.64 -16.97
C LYS A 473 15.15 38.47 -16.52
N THR A 474 14.70 37.69 -15.55
CA THR A 474 15.43 36.56 -15.01
C THR A 474 15.09 35.31 -15.82
N SER A 475 16.07 34.67 -16.47
CA SER A 475 15.86 33.44 -17.24
C SER A 475 16.06 32.15 -16.44
N SER A 476 16.85 32.20 -15.37
CA SER A 476 17.18 31.02 -14.55
C SER A 476 16.01 30.59 -13.66
N PRO A 477 15.47 29.35 -13.79
CA PRO A 477 14.38 28.88 -12.93
C PRO A 477 14.73 28.88 -11.44
N LYS A 478 16.01 28.64 -11.11
CA LYS A 478 16.52 28.68 -9.73
C LYS A 478 16.49 30.10 -9.15
N GLU A 479 16.81 31.11 -9.96
CA GLU A 479 16.76 32.51 -9.55
C GLU A 479 15.32 33.02 -9.46
N GLN A 480 14.46 32.67 -10.42
CA GLN A 480 13.01 32.95 -10.36
C GLN A 480 12.36 32.36 -9.09
N LYS A 481 12.70 31.10 -8.73
CA LYS A 481 12.28 30.47 -7.48
C LYS A 481 12.77 31.23 -6.24
N GLN A 482 14.00 31.74 -6.26
CA GLN A 482 14.55 32.56 -5.17
C GLN A 482 13.93 33.96 -5.10
N LEU A 483 13.57 34.57 -6.23
CA LEU A 483 12.80 35.82 -6.29
C LEU A 483 11.41 35.61 -5.68
N MET A 484 10.70 34.55 -6.08
CA MET A 484 9.40 34.17 -5.52
C MET A 484 9.49 33.95 -3.99
N LYS A 485 10.55 33.27 -3.50
CA LYS A 485 10.80 33.11 -2.05
C LYS A 485 10.94 34.45 -1.33
N SER A 486 11.79 35.34 -1.85
CA SER A 486 12.05 36.66 -1.25
C SER A 486 10.78 37.52 -1.24
N PHE A 487 10.01 37.49 -2.33
CA PHE A 487 8.75 38.19 -2.48
C PHE A 487 7.69 37.71 -1.48
N LEU A 488 7.48 36.40 -1.37
CA LEU A 488 6.52 35.81 -0.42
C LEU A 488 6.89 36.12 1.04
N LEU A 489 8.18 36.15 1.39
CA LEU A 489 8.64 36.56 2.73
C LEU A 489 8.33 38.03 3.04
N LEU A 490 8.55 38.93 2.07
CA LEU A 490 8.25 40.36 2.18
C LEU A 490 6.72 40.58 2.30
N ALA A 491 5.95 40.06 1.34
CA ALA A 491 4.51 40.26 1.23
C ALA A 491 3.72 39.69 2.44
N SER A 492 4.23 38.62 3.06
CA SER A 492 3.60 37.99 4.23
C SER A 492 4.03 38.58 5.58
N GLY A 493 5.01 39.48 5.62
CA GLY A 493 5.57 40.00 6.88
C GLY A 493 6.17 38.90 7.77
N ASN A 494 6.86 37.92 7.17
CA ASN A 494 7.40 36.70 7.83
C ASN A 494 6.36 35.75 8.45
N LYS A 495 5.05 35.87 8.13
CA LYS A 495 4.03 34.91 8.62
C LYS A 495 4.19 33.50 8.02
N LEU A 496 4.93 33.34 6.93
CA LEU A 496 5.23 32.06 6.30
C LEU A 496 6.32 31.30 7.08
N LYS A 497 5.94 30.71 8.22
CA LYS A 497 6.83 30.04 9.18
C LYS A 497 7.71 28.96 8.54
N ALA A 498 7.20 28.22 7.56
CA ALA A 498 7.95 27.18 6.84
C ALA A 498 9.24 27.74 6.19
N LEU A 499 9.18 28.97 5.67
CA LEU A 499 10.31 29.66 5.03
C LEU A 499 11.29 30.26 6.04
N ALA A 500 10.84 30.59 7.25
CA ALA A 500 11.67 31.09 8.34
C ALA A 500 12.46 29.97 9.03
N ALA A 501 11.83 28.81 9.24
CA ALA A 501 12.42 27.65 9.91
C ALA A 501 13.67 27.09 9.21
N GLN A 502 13.84 27.34 7.90
CA GLN A 502 15.07 26.94 7.18
C GLN A 502 16.34 27.65 7.69
N LYS A 503 16.24 28.78 8.41
CA LYS A 503 17.42 29.51 8.92
C LYS A 503 18.14 28.83 10.09
N SER A 504 17.51 27.86 10.78
CA SER A 504 18.12 27.16 11.92
C SER A 504 18.81 25.84 11.54
N VAL A 505 18.67 25.36 10.30
CA VAL A 505 19.24 24.07 9.83
C VAL A 505 20.54 24.26 9.04
N ASN A 506 21.37 25.22 9.45
CA ASN A 506 22.80 25.23 9.15
C ASN A 506 23.63 24.54 10.25
N VAL A 507 22.99 23.83 11.18
CA VAL A 507 23.66 22.81 11.99
C VAL A 507 24.09 21.70 11.04
N ILE A 508 25.41 21.59 10.82
CA ILE A 508 26.06 20.63 9.93
C ILE A 508 25.64 19.21 10.29
N THR A 509 24.61 18.70 9.61
CA THR A 509 24.03 17.38 9.87
C THR A 509 24.88 16.25 9.27
N ASN A 510 25.97 16.62 8.60
CA ASN A 510 26.87 15.74 7.84
C ASN A 510 28.10 15.26 8.63
N VAL A 511 28.23 15.59 9.93
CA VAL A 511 29.34 15.08 10.77
C VAL A 511 28.84 14.04 11.78
N THR A 512 27.66 14.22 12.39
CA THR A 512 27.15 13.31 13.43
C THR A 512 26.53 12.02 12.89
N ARG A 513 26.12 11.96 11.61
CA ARG A 513 25.67 10.70 10.98
C ARG A 513 26.75 10.00 10.16
N LEU A 514 27.78 10.72 9.72
CA LEU A 514 28.78 10.17 8.81
C LEU A 514 29.85 9.36 9.55
N ILE A 515 30.22 9.75 10.78
CA ILE A 515 31.20 9.01 11.60
C ILE A 515 30.62 7.68 12.12
N SER A 516 29.30 7.59 12.36
CA SER A 516 28.63 6.35 12.79
C SER A 516 28.20 5.42 11.65
N ALA A 517 28.37 5.83 10.38
CA ALA A 517 27.96 5.04 9.21
C ALA A 517 29.14 4.60 8.32
N ILE A 518 30.32 5.21 8.48
CA ILE A 518 31.53 4.87 7.70
C ILE A 518 32.31 3.68 8.30
N GLU A 519 32.09 3.31 9.57
CA GLU A 519 32.78 2.16 10.18
C GLU A 519 32.13 0.78 9.92
N GLU A 520 30.91 0.70 9.34
CA GLU A 520 30.23 -0.60 9.15
C GLU A 520 30.09 -1.09 7.70
N HIS A 521 29.83 -0.25 6.67
CA HIS A 521 29.76 -0.75 5.29
C HIS A 521 30.16 0.26 4.20
N HIS A 522 31.39 0.10 3.70
CA HIS A 522 31.71 0.37 2.29
C HIS A 522 32.57 -0.75 1.72
N GLU A 523 32.54 -0.90 0.41
CA GLU A 523 32.99 -2.07 -0.38
C GLU A 523 32.07 -3.31 -0.23
N SER A 524 31.39 -3.79 -1.28
CA SER A 524 31.38 -3.28 -2.66
C SER A 524 30.14 -3.68 -3.49
N SER A 525 29.98 -2.96 -4.60
CA SER A 525 29.41 -3.44 -5.88
C SER A 525 27.89 -3.55 -6.02
N ILE A 526 27.31 -2.47 -6.57
CA ILE A 526 26.15 -2.56 -7.47
C ILE A 526 26.61 -3.24 -8.77
N SER A 527 25.97 -4.35 -9.16
CA SER A 527 25.90 -4.78 -10.55
C SER A 527 24.61 -5.56 -10.82
N SER A 528 24.01 -5.27 -11.97
CA SER A 528 23.00 -6.06 -12.70
C SER A 528 22.52 -7.37 -12.06
N THR A 529 21.25 -7.45 -11.65
CA THR A 529 20.60 -8.70 -11.22
C THR A 529 20.25 -9.64 -12.38
N SER A 530 21.29 -10.04 -13.12
CA SER A 530 21.38 -11.36 -13.74
C SER A 530 22.35 -12.18 -12.89
N SER A 531 21.83 -12.82 -11.84
CA SER A 531 22.61 -13.75 -11.02
C SER A 531 21.76 -14.97 -10.71
N TRP A 532 22.17 -16.11 -11.28
CA TRP A 532 21.62 -17.40 -10.94
C TRP A 532 22.30 -17.82 -9.63
N TYR A 533 21.52 -18.21 -8.61
CA TYR A 533 22.11 -18.81 -7.42
C TYR A 533 22.96 -20.04 -7.82
N THR A 534 24.09 -20.28 -7.15
CA THR A 534 24.84 -21.51 -7.40
C THR A 534 24.05 -22.71 -6.85
N PRO A 535 24.22 -23.93 -7.42
CA PRO A 535 23.59 -25.16 -6.92
C PRO A 535 23.71 -25.30 -5.39
N ASP A 536 24.91 -25.09 -4.84
CA ASP A 536 25.19 -25.19 -3.41
C ASP A 536 24.42 -24.16 -2.56
N GLN A 537 24.19 -22.94 -3.07
CA GLN A 537 23.41 -21.91 -2.38
C GLN A 537 21.90 -22.21 -2.39
N ILE A 538 21.42 -22.83 -3.48
CA ILE A 538 20.03 -23.30 -3.59
C ILE A 538 19.82 -24.48 -2.65
N GLU A 539 20.73 -25.45 -2.65
CA GLU A 539 20.71 -26.61 -1.74
C GLU A 539 20.77 -26.13 -0.28
N TYR A 540 21.66 -25.19 0.06
CA TYR A 540 21.74 -24.59 1.40
C TYR A 540 20.45 -23.86 1.84
N HIS A 541 19.81 -23.10 0.95
CA HIS A 541 18.55 -22.41 1.26
C HIS A 541 17.34 -23.36 1.33
N CYS A 542 17.31 -24.41 0.50
CA CYS A 542 16.29 -25.46 0.57
C CYS A 542 16.46 -26.30 1.84
N LEU A 543 17.67 -26.76 2.17
CA LEU A 543 17.96 -27.46 3.41
C LEU A 543 17.57 -26.61 4.62
N ASN A 544 18.04 -25.37 4.74
CA ASN A 544 17.71 -24.55 5.91
C ASN A 544 16.20 -24.31 6.09
N LYS A 545 15.44 -24.16 5.00
CA LYS A 545 13.98 -24.03 5.09
C LYS A 545 13.30 -25.34 5.48
N ILE A 546 13.72 -26.47 4.92
CA ILE A 546 13.21 -27.80 5.29
C ILE A 546 13.55 -28.06 6.77
N LEU A 547 14.79 -27.84 7.19
CA LEU A 547 15.26 -28.01 8.57
C LEU A 547 14.53 -27.13 9.58
N SER A 548 14.13 -25.92 9.20
CA SER A 548 13.31 -25.03 10.04
C SER A 548 11.84 -25.47 10.20
N ALA A 549 11.42 -26.55 9.54
CA ALA A 549 10.03 -26.95 9.35
C ALA A 549 9.72 -28.41 9.72
N LEU A 550 10.66 -29.14 10.32
CA LEU A 550 10.47 -30.54 10.73
C LEU A 550 10.25 -30.63 12.25
N SER A 551 9.17 -31.29 12.66
CA SER A 551 9.00 -31.71 14.07
C SER A 551 10.09 -32.71 14.50
N GLU A 552 10.31 -32.88 15.81
CA GLU A 552 11.39 -33.73 16.37
C GLU A 552 11.43 -35.15 15.76
N ARG A 553 10.29 -35.71 15.33
CA ARG A 553 10.21 -37.03 14.69
C ARG A 553 10.86 -37.12 13.31
N LEU A 554 10.96 -36.02 12.56
CA LEU A 554 11.61 -35.99 11.23
C LEU A 554 13.08 -35.53 11.31
N TYR A 555 13.50 -34.99 12.45
CA TYR A 555 14.90 -34.62 12.71
C TYR A 555 15.82 -35.85 12.78
N ASP A 556 15.37 -36.94 13.40
CA ASP A 556 16.12 -38.20 13.50
C ASP A 556 16.39 -38.84 12.12
N VAL A 557 15.44 -38.69 11.18
CA VAL A 557 15.56 -39.16 9.79
C VAL A 557 16.63 -38.36 9.03
N TYR A 558 16.67 -37.04 9.25
CA TYR A 558 17.67 -36.15 8.66
C TYR A 558 19.07 -36.40 9.21
N CYS A 559 19.23 -36.72 10.50
CA CYS A 559 20.55 -36.97 11.12
C CYS A 559 21.37 -38.11 10.47
N ILE A 560 20.76 -38.93 9.62
CA ILE A 560 21.39 -40.04 8.90
C ILE A 560 21.74 -39.67 7.44
N ALA A 561 21.10 -38.65 6.85
CA ALA A 561 21.18 -38.32 5.43
C ALA A 561 22.01 -37.06 5.15
N THR A 562 23.08 -37.19 4.36
CA THR A 562 24.01 -36.08 4.06
C THR A 562 23.81 -35.42 2.70
N LYS A 563 22.86 -35.90 1.87
CA LYS A 563 22.53 -35.36 0.55
C LYS A 563 21.03 -35.45 0.27
N ALA A 564 20.49 -34.61 -0.61
CA ALA A 564 19.07 -34.61 -0.98
C ALA A 564 18.55 -35.97 -1.50
N LYS A 565 19.41 -36.74 -2.20
CA LYS A 565 19.10 -38.11 -2.65
C LYS A 565 18.93 -39.09 -1.48
N ASP A 566 19.71 -38.93 -0.41
CA ASP A 566 19.68 -39.82 0.74
C ASP A 566 18.48 -39.50 1.65
N LEU A 567 18.11 -38.21 1.77
CA LEU A 567 16.89 -37.78 2.44
C LEU A 567 15.65 -38.36 1.74
N ARG A 568 15.64 -38.35 0.40
CA ARG A 568 14.60 -39.00 -0.41
C ARG A 568 14.53 -40.51 -0.13
N ASN A 569 15.65 -41.22 -0.18
CA ASN A 569 15.69 -42.67 0.09
C ASN A 569 15.22 -43.01 1.52
N ALA A 570 15.55 -42.17 2.51
CA ALA A 570 15.11 -42.36 3.89
C ALA A 570 13.59 -42.18 4.03
N LEU A 571 13.01 -41.15 3.40
CA LEU A 571 11.55 -40.95 3.35
C LEU A 571 10.84 -42.09 2.59
N GLU A 572 11.43 -42.61 1.51
CA GLU A 572 10.92 -43.78 0.78
C GLU A 572 10.91 -45.04 1.65
N ALA A 573 11.95 -45.25 2.46
CA ALA A 573 12.10 -46.41 3.35
C ALA A 573 11.19 -46.36 4.61
N GLU A 574 10.97 -45.17 5.18
CA GLU A 574 10.23 -45.00 6.43
C GLU A 574 8.72 -44.84 6.23
N TYR A 575 8.30 -44.26 5.10
CA TYR A 575 6.88 -44.03 4.77
C TYR A 575 6.36 -44.91 3.62
N GLY A 576 7.16 -45.85 3.12
CA GLY A 576 6.71 -46.91 2.20
C GLY A 576 6.31 -46.43 0.80
N ILE A 577 7.03 -45.44 0.26
CA ILE A 577 6.73 -44.82 -1.04
C ILE A 577 7.21 -45.74 -2.18
N ASN A 578 6.35 -46.63 -2.65
CA ASN A 578 6.68 -47.47 -3.81
C ASN A 578 6.66 -46.69 -5.13
N ASP A 579 7.62 -47.03 -6.00
CA ASP A 579 7.83 -46.41 -7.29
C ASP A 579 6.64 -46.65 -8.25
N ALA A 580 6.22 -45.59 -8.93
CA ALA A 580 5.27 -45.61 -10.03
C ALA A 580 5.77 -44.78 -11.22
N GLY A 581 7.07 -44.88 -11.50
CA GLY A 581 7.63 -44.88 -12.85
C GLY A 581 7.58 -43.56 -13.61
N TYR A 582 8.57 -42.69 -13.36
CA TYR A 582 9.12 -41.84 -14.41
C TYR A 582 10.64 -41.73 -14.27
N HIS A 583 11.36 -42.14 -15.32
CA HIS A 583 12.83 -42.15 -15.38
C HIS A 583 13.40 -40.72 -15.34
N ALA A 584 13.72 -40.21 -14.15
CA ALA A 584 14.48 -38.97 -13.96
C ALA A 584 16.00 -39.20 -13.98
N SER A 585 16.49 -40.14 -14.79
CA SER A 585 17.89 -40.59 -14.82
C SER A 585 18.80 -39.77 -15.77
N CYS A 586 18.52 -38.47 -15.97
CA CYS A 586 19.25 -37.62 -16.94
C CYS A 586 19.58 -36.19 -16.45
N LEU A 587 19.52 -35.88 -15.16
CA LEU A 587 19.74 -34.51 -14.64
C LEU A 587 20.71 -34.41 -13.44
N LEU A 588 21.57 -35.40 -13.20
CA LEU A 588 22.55 -35.39 -12.09
C LEU A 588 23.95 -35.92 -12.50
N ASP A 589 24.38 -35.65 -13.74
CA ASP A 589 25.74 -35.96 -14.25
C ASP A 589 26.40 -34.73 -14.94
N ASN A 590 26.09 -33.51 -14.47
CA ASN A 590 26.88 -32.27 -14.67
C ASN A 590 26.59 -31.28 -13.54
#